data_AF-A0ABD3ATV4-F1
#
_entry.id   AF-A0ABD3ATV4-F1
#
_cell.length_a   1.000
_cell.length_b   1.000
_cell.length_c   1.000
_cell.angle_alpha   90.00
_cell.angle_beta   90.00
_cell.angle_gamma   90.00
#
_symmetry.space_group_name_H-M   'P 1'
#
loop_
_entity.id
_entity.type
_entity.pdbx_description
1 polymer ?
#
loop_
_entity_poly.entity_id
_entity_poly.type
_entity_poly.pdbx_seq_one_letter_code
_entity_poly.pdbx_strand_id
1 'polypeptide(L)'
;MANSKYEYVKTFEVDDEIMLPNLIVVRLEGRNFSRFSDMHEFEKPNDERALNLMNACALSVLEEFPDIVFAYGFRDEYSFIFKKDTKFYQRRASKMNSLVVSFFTSVYIMKWKDFYVEKDMRFPPSFKSRVICCATVEVLQTYISWRQRACHVENLYNTCFWMLIKHGKSKKEAKEMMEGTQKQEQNEILFQQFGVNYKNIPSIFRQGSCALKTEVEDIVKYKESGTPVKRLKRKVILTHSENVSARSFWNVHSCLHNELGHFERDISKIKPEYIKSFQFENNLMPSTWIVIRVDGCHFHRFSEVHEFEKPNDEQALNLMNSCAVAVVEEFNDIVFSYGVSDEYSFVLKKNSCFYERHASEIVSAIVSFFSSAYVMKWKLYFAQKELKYPPYFDGRAVCYPSSDILQDYLAWRQVDCHINNQYNTCFWMLVKSGKSKSEAQNFLKGTQTQEKNDLLTQFAIDYNTLPIMFRQGTSVFWDKGEKKFRKKIVVEHCNIIEKSFWKAHITMLEEDSR
;
A
#
# COMPACT_ATOMS: atom_id res chain seq x y z
N MET A 1 21.08 18.31 2.18
CA MET A 1 19.79 19.02 2.16
C MET A 1 20.09 20.49 2.26
N ALA A 2 19.47 21.32 1.43
CA ALA A 2 19.60 22.75 1.56
C ALA A 2 18.75 23.21 2.75
N ASN A 3 19.37 23.91 3.70
CA ASN A 3 18.67 24.62 4.78
C ASN A 3 17.90 25.79 4.16
N SER A 4 16.75 25.52 3.56
CA SER A 4 15.86 26.57 3.06
C SER A 4 15.05 27.15 4.21
N LYS A 5 14.53 28.37 4.05
CA LYS A 5 13.66 29.00 5.04
C LYS A 5 12.39 28.18 5.38
N TYR A 6 12.07 27.20 4.54
CA TYR A 6 10.88 26.36 4.68
C TYR A 6 11.14 25.06 5.46
N GLU A 7 12.38 24.77 5.88
CA GLU A 7 12.73 23.51 6.54
C GLU A 7 11.91 23.25 7.83
N TYR A 8 11.42 24.31 8.47
CA TYR A 8 10.56 24.22 9.66
C TYR A 8 9.29 23.38 9.43
N VAL A 9 8.77 23.27 8.20
CA VAL A 9 7.55 22.49 7.92
C VAL A 9 7.71 20.99 8.22
N LYS A 10 8.95 20.50 8.32
CA LYS A 10 9.28 19.13 8.72
C LYS A 10 8.96 18.85 10.18
N THR A 11 8.89 19.87 11.04
CA THR A 11 8.56 19.69 12.46
C THR A 11 7.10 19.31 12.70
N PHE A 12 6.24 19.40 11.67
CA PHE A 12 4.86 18.91 11.68
C PHE A 12 4.76 17.42 11.40
N GLU A 13 5.84 16.75 10.96
CA GLU A 13 5.85 15.29 10.88
C GLU A 13 5.77 14.71 12.30
N VAL A 14 4.86 13.76 12.50
CA VAL A 14 4.63 13.13 13.81
C VAL A 14 5.38 11.80 13.87
N ASP A 15 6.03 11.54 14.99
CA ASP A 15 6.58 10.22 15.27
C ASP A 15 5.46 9.25 15.64
N ASP A 16 5.47 8.08 15.00
CA ASP A 16 4.47 7.04 15.13
C ASP A 16 5.08 5.67 15.43
N GLU A 17 6.21 5.67 16.15
CA GLU A 17 6.82 4.47 16.70
C GLU A 17 5.84 3.70 17.60
N ILE A 18 5.67 2.40 17.30
CA ILE A 18 4.90 1.49 18.13
C ILE A 18 5.78 0.97 19.27
N MET A 19 5.50 1.45 20.47
CA MET A 19 6.25 1.11 21.68
C MET A 19 6.31 -0.39 21.96
N LEU A 20 7.47 -0.86 22.43
CA LEU A 20 7.59 -2.18 23.04
C LEU A 20 6.77 -2.23 24.36
N PRO A 21 6.22 -3.40 24.74
CA PRO A 21 6.37 -4.72 24.14
C PRO A 21 5.27 -5.10 23.13
N ASN A 22 4.53 -4.13 22.57
CA ASN A 22 3.40 -4.42 21.69
C ASN A 22 3.81 -5.25 20.46
N LEU A 23 3.05 -6.30 20.17
CA LEU A 23 3.07 -7.03 18.90
C LEU A 23 2.34 -6.21 17.85
N ILE A 24 2.77 -6.33 16.59
CA ILE A 24 2.26 -5.49 15.50
C ILE A 24 1.58 -6.37 14.47
N VAL A 25 0.33 -6.03 14.14
CA VAL A 25 -0.41 -6.64 13.04
C VAL A 25 -0.80 -5.56 12.03
N VAL A 26 -0.49 -5.78 10.75
CA VAL A 26 -0.92 -4.93 9.65
C VAL A 26 -2.04 -5.65 8.90
N ARG A 27 -3.28 -5.14 8.99
CA ARG A 27 -4.46 -5.73 8.35
C ARG A 27 -4.83 -4.95 7.11
N LEU A 28 -4.81 -5.61 5.96
CA LEU A 28 -5.25 -5.12 4.65
C LEU A 28 -6.67 -5.57 4.38
N GLU A 29 -7.45 -4.75 3.68
CA GLU A 29 -8.82 -5.04 3.23
C GLU A 29 -9.06 -4.35 1.87
N GLY A 30 -9.68 -5.06 0.93
CA GLY A 30 -10.02 -4.53 -0.38
C GLY A 30 -10.96 -3.31 -0.32
N ARG A 31 -10.57 -2.20 -0.95
CA ARG A 31 -11.40 -1.00 -1.06
C ARG A 31 -12.43 -1.20 -2.17
N ASN A 32 -13.72 -1.09 -1.84
CA ASN A 32 -14.83 -1.29 -2.78
C ASN A 32 -14.78 -2.65 -3.50
N PHE A 33 -14.31 -3.69 -2.81
CA PHE A 33 -14.02 -4.97 -3.44
C PHE A 33 -15.27 -5.71 -3.93
N SER A 34 -16.46 -5.40 -3.40
CA SER A 34 -17.72 -5.88 -3.98
C SER A 34 -17.85 -5.44 -5.44
N ARG A 35 -17.66 -4.14 -5.73
CA ARG A 35 -17.66 -3.60 -7.10
C ARG A 35 -16.54 -4.23 -7.94
N PHE A 36 -15.35 -4.39 -7.37
CA PHE A 36 -14.23 -5.06 -8.05
C PHE A 36 -14.60 -6.49 -8.46
N SER A 37 -15.15 -7.28 -7.54
CA SER A 37 -15.53 -8.67 -7.78
C SER A 37 -16.67 -8.80 -8.80
N ASP A 38 -17.64 -7.88 -8.79
CA ASP A 38 -18.77 -7.91 -9.72
C ASP A 38 -18.33 -7.52 -11.14
N MET A 39 -17.50 -6.48 -11.26
CA MET A 39 -16.98 -6.01 -12.55
C MET A 39 -16.00 -6.99 -13.23
N HIS A 40 -15.33 -7.84 -12.45
CA HIS A 40 -14.45 -8.90 -12.95
C HIS A 40 -15.13 -10.27 -12.94
N GLU A 41 -16.43 -10.33 -12.61
CA GLU A 41 -17.27 -11.53 -12.65
C GLU A 41 -16.66 -12.69 -11.85
N PHE A 42 -16.33 -12.42 -10.59
CA PHE A 42 -15.86 -13.43 -9.66
C PHE A 42 -16.98 -14.42 -9.34
N GLU A 43 -16.63 -15.70 -9.23
CA GLU A 43 -17.56 -16.72 -8.79
C GLU A 43 -18.12 -16.42 -7.39
N LYS A 44 -19.39 -16.74 -7.19
CA LYS A 44 -20.09 -16.59 -5.91
C LYS A 44 -20.54 -17.96 -5.39
N PRO A 45 -20.43 -18.24 -4.08
CA PRO A 45 -20.04 -17.31 -3.01
C PRO A 45 -18.54 -16.99 -2.94
N ASN A 46 -17.69 -17.84 -3.50
CA ASN A 46 -16.23 -17.70 -3.46
C ASN A 46 -15.64 -17.97 -4.84
N ASP A 47 -14.64 -17.18 -5.23
CA ASP A 47 -13.79 -17.46 -6.39
C ASP A 47 -12.43 -17.96 -5.89
N GLU A 48 -12.14 -19.23 -6.14
CA GLU A 48 -10.90 -19.86 -5.68
C GLU A 48 -9.65 -19.21 -6.29
N ARG A 49 -9.73 -18.74 -7.54
CA ARG A 49 -8.61 -18.06 -8.21
C ARG A 49 -8.32 -16.73 -7.53
N ALA A 50 -9.37 -15.98 -7.18
CA ALA A 50 -9.21 -14.74 -6.42
C ALA A 50 -8.52 -14.97 -5.06
N LEU A 51 -8.95 -16.00 -4.32
CA LEU A 51 -8.33 -16.33 -3.04
C LEU A 51 -6.89 -16.80 -3.21
N ASN A 52 -6.60 -17.62 -4.23
CA ASN A 52 -5.25 -18.06 -4.51
C ASN A 52 -4.33 -16.92 -4.98
N LEU A 53 -4.85 -15.91 -5.69
CA LEU A 53 -4.12 -14.68 -5.98
C LEU A 53 -3.80 -13.91 -4.69
N MET A 54 -4.76 -13.72 -3.78
CA MET A 54 -4.52 -13.11 -2.46
C MET A 54 -3.47 -13.90 -1.66
N ASN A 55 -3.53 -15.23 -1.68
CA ASN A 55 -2.55 -16.11 -1.05
C ASN A 55 -1.15 -15.92 -1.65
N ALA A 56 -1.03 -15.87 -2.98
CA ALA A 56 0.24 -15.66 -3.66
C ALA A 56 0.85 -14.28 -3.36
N CYS A 57 0.01 -13.26 -3.16
CA CYS A 57 0.44 -11.95 -2.68
C CYS A 57 0.99 -12.02 -1.26
N ALA A 58 0.28 -12.70 -0.36
CA ALA A 58 0.71 -12.87 1.03
C ALA A 58 2.03 -13.64 1.16
N LEU A 59 2.22 -14.71 0.37
CA LEU A 59 3.50 -15.42 0.29
C LEU A 59 4.64 -14.47 -0.12
N SER A 60 4.41 -13.65 -1.14
CA SER A 60 5.41 -12.68 -1.62
C SER A 60 5.73 -11.62 -0.55
N VAL A 61 4.74 -11.16 0.22
CA VAL A 61 4.94 -10.25 1.36
C VAL A 61 5.84 -10.88 2.42
N LEU A 62 5.62 -12.16 2.77
CA LEU A 62 6.45 -12.86 3.75
C LEU A 62 7.89 -13.07 3.23
N GLU A 63 8.07 -13.25 1.92
CA GLU A 63 9.39 -13.36 1.29
C GLU A 63 10.14 -12.01 1.27
N GLU A 64 9.48 -10.92 0.87
CA GLU A 64 10.07 -9.58 0.77
C GLU A 64 10.35 -8.96 2.15
N PHE A 65 9.51 -9.24 3.16
CA PHE A 65 9.65 -8.69 4.51
C PHE A 65 9.97 -9.79 5.53
N PRO A 66 11.26 -10.03 5.83
CA PRO A 66 11.71 -11.08 6.75
C PRO A 66 11.09 -11.02 8.15
N ASP A 67 10.77 -9.83 8.63
CA ASP A 67 10.20 -9.60 9.97
C ASP A 67 8.71 -9.97 10.07
N ILE A 68 8.01 -10.19 8.95
CA ILE A 68 6.64 -10.72 8.93
C ILE A 68 6.70 -12.25 8.96
N VAL A 69 6.15 -12.87 9.99
CA VAL A 69 6.41 -14.30 10.30
C VAL A 69 5.17 -15.19 10.14
N PHE A 70 4.00 -14.57 10.25
CA PHE A 70 2.71 -15.22 10.08
C PHE A 70 1.74 -14.26 9.39
N ALA A 71 0.88 -14.78 8.54
CA ALA A 71 -0.23 -14.04 7.99
C ALA A 71 -1.47 -14.92 7.87
N TYR A 72 -2.62 -14.32 8.11
CA TYR A 72 -3.93 -14.96 7.98
C TYR A 72 -4.82 -14.13 7.06
N GLY A 73 -5.46 -14.77 6.08
CA GLY A 73 -6.34 -14.07 5.14
C GLY A 73 -7.55 -14.89 4.74
N PHE A 74 -8.62 -14.20 4.39
CA PHE A 74 -9.82 -14.75 3.79
C PHE A 74 -10.57 -13.64 3.06
N ARG A 75 -11.42 -14.01 2.09
CA ARG A 75 -12.10 -13.05 1.21
C ARG A 75 -11.10 -12.05 0.62
N ASP A 76 -11.31 -10.76 0.85
CA ASP A 76 -10.55 -9.62 0.36
C ASP A 76 -9.66 -9.00 1.46
N GLU A 77 -9.38 -9.72 2.55
CA GLU A 77 -8.51 -9.25 3.63
C GLU A 77 -7.34 -10.19 3.95
N TYR A 78 -6.27 -9.60 4.46
CA TYR A 78 -5.09 -10.30 4.96
C TYR A 78 -4.49 -9.55 6.16
N SER A 79 -4.07 -10.29 7.18
CA SER A 79 -3.45 -9.77 8.39
C SER A 79 -2.03 -10.28 8.48
N PHE A 80 -1.04 -9.38 8.52
CA PHE A 80 0.38 -9.70 8.57
C PHE A 80 0.95 -9.40 9.95
N ILE A 81 1.55 -10.40 10.58
CA ILE A 81 2.04 -10.33 11.96
C ILE A 81 3.57 -10.25 11.94
N PHE A 82 4.08 -9.18 12.54
CA PHE A 82 5.52 -8.98 12.71
C PHE A 82 6.03 -9.72 13.95
N LYS A 83 7.27 -10.22 13.89
CA LYS A 83 7.95 -10.79 15.05
C LYS A 83 8.02 -9.79 16.22
N LYS A 84 7.98 -10.30 17.44
CA LYS A 84 7.86 -9.51 18.67
C LYS A 84 8.96 -8.45 18.84
N ASP A 85 10.19 -8.81 18.47
CA ASP A 85 11.39 -7.99 18.62
C ASP A 85 11.72 -7.16 17.37
N THR A 86 10.80 -7.04 16.41
CA THR A 86 11.03 -6.30 15.17
C THR A 86 11.54 -4.88 15.44
N LYS A 87 12.55 -4.48 14.66
CA LYS A 87 13.06 -3.11 14.57
C LYS A 87 12.81 -2.50 13.18
N PHE A 88 11.95 -3.15 12.39
CA PHE A 88 11.66 -2.77 11.00
C PHE A 88 11.25 -1.29 10.93
N TYR A 89 12.05 -0.49 10.23
CA TYR A 89 11.90 0.98 10.13
C TYR A 89 11.65 1.70 11.47
N GLN A 90 12.36 1.29 12.53
CA GLN A 90 12.19 1.86 13.89
C GLN A 90 10.75 1.73 14.40
N ARG A 91 10.05 0.65 13.99
CA ARG A 91 8.68 0.33 14.41
C ARG A 91 7.65 1.42 14.11
N ARG A 92 7.93 2.29 13.14
CA ARG A 92 7.00 3.32 12.66
C ARG A 92 5.77 2.71 12.00
N ALA A 93 4.59 3.02 12.53
CA ALA A 93 3.33 2.46 12.07
C ALA A 93 3.05 2.81 10.59
N SER A 94 3.25 4.06 10.19
CA SER A 94 3.07 4.55 8.82
C SER A 94 3.92 3.81 7.80
N LYS A 95 5.19 3.53 8.14
CA LYS A 95 6.13 2.77 7.31
C LYS A 95 5.66 1.33 7.12
N MET A 96 5.34 0.63 8.20
CA MET A 96 4.82 -0.74 8.12
C MET A 96 3.52 -0.81 7.32
N ASN A 97 2.61 0.12 7.57
CA ASN A 97 1.32 0.19 6.92
C ASN A 97 1.42 0.39 5.41
N SER A 98 2.13 1.43 4.98
CA SER A 98 2.22 1.83 3.58
C SER A 98 3.06 0.86 2.74
N LEU A 99 4.18 0.37 3.26
CA LEU A 99 5.05 -0.54 2.52
C LEU A 99 4.38 -1.91 2.27
N VAL A 100 3.73 -2.48 3.29
CA VAL A 100 3.06 -3.79 3.15
C VAL A 100 1.88 -3.69 2.18
N VAL A 101 1.01 -2.69 2.30
CA VAL A 101 -0.15 -2.54 1.42
C VAL A 101 0.26 -2.20 -0.02
N SER A 102 1.28 -1.36 -0.19
CA SER A 102 1.79 -0.99 -1.51
C SER A 102 2.38 -2.21 -2.23
N PHE A 103 3.27 -2.95 -1.57
CA PHE A 103 3.89 -4.13 -2.14
C PHE A 103 2.86 -5.22 -2.46
N PHE A 104 1.93 -5.50 -1.53
CA PHE A 104 0.83 -6.43 -1.76
C PHE A 104 0.02 -6.05 -3.00
N THR A 105 -0.29 -4.75 -3.16
CA THR A 105 -1.07 -4.24 -4.29
C THR A 105 -0.34 -4.44 -5.62
N SER A 106 0.94 -4.10 -5.68
CA SER A 106 1.74 -4.28 -6.90
C SER A 106 1.86 -5.75 -7.29
N VAL A 107 2.08 -6.65 -6.32
CA VAL A 107 2.11 -8.10 -6.55
C VAL A 107 0.76 -8.61 -7.08
N TYR A 108 -0.35 -8.13 -6.51
CA TYR A 108 -1.70 -8.53 -6.93
C TYR A 108 -1.94 -8.29 -8.42
N ILE A 109 -1.42 -7.19 -8.94
CA ILE A 109 -1.60 -6.80 -10.34
C ILE A 109 -0.62 -7.55 -11.23
N MET A 110 0.64 -7.64 -10.82
CA MET A 110 1.66 -8.37 -11.59
C MET A 110 1.30 -9.85 -11.74
N LYS A 111 0.76 -10.48 -10.68
CA LYS A 111 0.34 -11.88 -10.70
C LYS A 111 -1.07 -12.09 -11.25
N TRP A 112 -1.82 -11.04 -11.61
CA TRP A 112 -3.19 -11.19 -12.06
C TRP A 112 -3.32 -12.19 -13.22
N LYS A 113 -2.43 -12.11 -14.20
CA LYS A 113 -2.43 -12.98 -15.39
C LYS A 113 -2.04 -14.43 -15.10
N ASP A 114 -1.39 -14.71 -13.98
CA ASP A 114 -1.09 -16.08 -13.53
C ASP A 114 -2.37 -16.83 -13.11
N PHE A 115 -3.39 -16.10 -12.65
CA PHE A 115 -4.66 -16.65 -12.17
C PHE A 115 -5.83 -16.39 -13.13
N TYR A 116 -5.75 -15.32 -13.92
CA TYR A 116 -6.78 -14.89 -14.86
C TYR A 116 -6.19 -14.64 -16.25
N VAL A 117 -5.87 -15.72 -16.96
CA VAL A 117 -5.26 -15.67 -18.30
C VAL A 117 -6.13 -14.87 -19.29
N GLU A 118 -7.43 -15.17 -19.33
CA GLU A 118 -8.37 -14.63 -20.31
C GLU A 118 -9.01 -13.28 -19.90
N LYS A 119 -8.88 -12.87 -18.63
CA LYS A 119 -9.50 -11.63 -18.14
C LYS A 119 -8.44 -10.56 -17.93
N ASP A 120 -8.63 -9.40 -18.54
CA ASP A 120 -7.84 -8.21 -18.21
C ASP A 120 -8.39 -7.51 -16.97
N MET A 121 -7.50 -6.90 -16.21
CA MET A 121 -7.87 -6.05 -15.08
C MET A 121 -8.43 -4.73 -15.61
N ARG A 122 -9.73 -4.48 -15.37
CA ARG A 122 -10.46 -3.36 -15.96
C ARG A 122 -10.13 -2.02 -15.30
N PHE A 123 -9.82 -2.03 -14.01
CA PHE A 123 -9.46 -0.82 -13.26
C PHE A 123 -8.52 -1.15 -12.09
N PRO A 124 -7.73 -0.17 -11.61
CA PRO A 124 -6.78 -0.36 -10.51
C PRO A 124 -7.49 -0.82 -9.22
N PRO A 125 -7.16 -2.01 -8.66
CA PRO A 125 -7.57 -2.35 -7.30
C PRO A 125 -6.89 -1.41 -6.31
N SER A 126 -7.53 -1.25 -5.15
CA SER A 126 -6.97 -0.51 -4.02
C SER A 126 -7.32 -1.28 -2.75
N PHE A 127 -6.43 -1.22 -1.77
CA PHE A 127 -6.55 -1.82 -0.47
C PHE A 127 -6.37 -0.72 0.58
N LYS A 128 -7.22 -0.75 1.61
CA LYS A 128 -7.00 0.00 2.84
C LYS A 128 -6.33 -0.90 3.85
N SER A 129 -5.60 -0.29 4.78
CA SER A 129 -4.86 -1.01 5.80
C SER A 129 -4.89 -0.27 7.13
N ARG A 130 -4.87 -1.06 8.20
CA ARG A 130 -4.81 -0.59 9.59
C ARG A 130 -3.67 -1.31 10.31
N VAL A 131 -3.02 -0.60 11.23
CA VAL A 131 -2.05 -1.17 12.15
C VAL A 131 -2.73 -1.43 13.49
N ILE A 132 -2.57 -2.64 14.02
CA ILE A 132 -3.20 -3.10 15.25
C ILE A 132 -2.08 -3.48 16.21
N CYS A 133 -2.12 -2.89 17.41
CA CYS A 133 -1.16 -3.12 18.47
C CYS A 133 -1.72 -4.15 19.44
N CYS A 134 -1.12 -5.34 19.49
CA CYS A 134 -1.49 -6.37 20.44
C CYS A 134 -0.55 -6.29 21.66
N ALA A 135 -1.06 -5.79 22.79
CA ALA A 135 -0.25 -5.58 23.99
C ALA A 135 0.36 -6.87 24.56
N THR A 136 -0.28 -8.02 24.32
CA THR A 136 0.20 -9.33 24.75
C THR A 136 -0.03 -10.38 23.66
N VAL A 137 0.61 -11.53 23.84
CA VAL A 137 0.41 -12.71 22.99
C VAL A 137 -1.04 -13.21 23.06
N GLU A 138 -1.72 -13.06 24.21
CA GLU A 138 -3.15 -13.41 24.36
C GLU A 138 -4.05 -12.50 23.50
N VAL A 139 -3.75 -11.20 23.42
CA VAL A 139 -4.49 -10.27 22.55
C VAL A 139 -4.29 -10.68 21.08
N LEU A 140 -3.07 -11.07 20.70
CA LEU A 140 -2.78 -11.59 19.35
C LEU A 140 -3.56 -12.88 19.05
N GLN A 141 -3.55 -13.84 19.98
CA GLN A 141 -4.31 -15.08 19.85
C GLN A 141 -5.81 -14.81 19.67
N THR A 142 -6.36 -13.89 20.49
CA THR A 142 -7.76 -13.49 20.42
C THR A 142 -8.08 -12.82 19.08
N TYR A 143 -7.17 -11.99 18.56
CA TYR A 143 -7.31 -11.35 17.26
C TYR A 143 -7.36 -12.38 16.11
N ILE A 144 -6.44 -13.34 16.10
CA ILE A 144 -6.41 -14.41 15.09
C ILE A 144 -7.70 -15.24 15.15
N SER A 145 -8.11 -15.63 16.36
CA SER A 145 -9.36 -16.37 16.58
C SER A 145 -10.58 -15.57 16.11
N TRP A 146 -10.57 -14.24 16.31
CA TRP A 146 -11.64 -13.35 15.84
C TRP A 146 -11.72 -13.34 14.32
N ARG A 147 -10.59 -13.22 13.62
CA ARG A 147 -10.56 -13.25 12.15
C ARG A 147 -10.99 -14.61 11.59
N GLN A 148 -10.56 -15.71 12.19
CA GLN A 148 -11.00 -17.04 11.74
C GLN A 148 -12.48 -17.29 11.98
N ARG A 149 -13.02 -16.84 13.12
CA ARG A 149 -14.46 -16.90 13.38
C ARG A 149 -15.26 -16.06 12.39
N ALA A 150 -14.78 -14.88 12.02
CA ALA A 150 -15.41 -14.03 11.00
C ALA A 150 -15.45 -14.77 9.65
N CYS A 151 -14.34 -15.38 9.22
CA CYS A 151 -14.30 -16.22 8.02
C CYS A 151 -15.38 -17.30 8.02
N HIS A 152 -15.49 -18.07 9.10
CA HIS A 152 -16.50 -19.12 9.23
C HIS A 152 -17.93 -18.61 9.12
N VAL A 153 -18.26 -17.56 9.87
CA VAL A 153 -19.62 -17.03 9.96
C VAL A 153 -20.02 -16.39 8.63
N GLU A 154 -19.15 -15.57 8.06
CA GLU A 154 -19.41 -14.88 6.80
C GLU A 154 -19.49 -15.86 5.63
N ASN A 155 -18.60 -16.86 5.55
CA ASN A 155 -18.64 -17.84 4.47
C ASN A 155 -19.88 -18.74 4.54
N LEU A 156 -20.30 -19.17 5.74
CA LEU A 156 -21.54 -19.93 5.90
C LEU A 156 -22.75 -19.11 5.43
N TYR A 157 -22.87 -17.87 5.91
CA TYR A 157 -23.93 -16.95 5.49
C TYR A 157 -23.93 -16.75 3.97
N ASN A 158 -22.77 -16.41 3.39
CA ASN A 158 -22.64 -16.15 1.96
C ASN A 158 -22.97 -17.40 1.12
N THR A 159 -22.58 -18.59 1.59
CA THR A 159 -22.91 -19.84 0.91
C THR A 159 -24.42 -20.05 0.86
N CYS A 160 -25.12 -19.91 1.99
CA CYS A 160 -26.59 -20.00 2.01
C CYS A 160 -27.23 -18.94 1.11
N PHE A 161 -26.80 -17.69 1.25
CA PHE A 161 -27.34 -16.55 0.52
C PHE A 161 -27.22 -16.73 -1.00
N TRP A 162 -26.06 -17.15 -1.48
CA TRP A 162 -25.86 -17.37 -2.92
C TRP A 162 -26.50 -18.66 -3.43
N MET A 163 -26.67 -19.69 -2.60
CA MET A 163 -27.43 -20.89 -2.97
C MET A 163 -28.92 -20.56 -3.16
N LEU A 164 -29.51 -19.75 -2.28
CA LEU A 164 -30.88 -19.24 -2.45
C LEU A 164 -31.02 -18.48 -3.78
N ILE A 165 -30.07 -17.59 -4.10
CA ILE A 165 -30.09 -16.82 -5.35
C ILE A 165 -29.96 -17.74 -6.58
N LYS A 166 -29.03 -18.70 -6.54
CA LYS A 166 -28.84 -19.67 -7.63
C LYS A 166 -30.08 -20.55 -7.85
N HIS A 167 -30.93 -20.71 -6.83
CA HIS A 167 -32.20 -21.44 -6.90
C HIS A 167 -33.43 -20.53 -7.07
N GLY A 168 -33.23 -19.36 -7.67
CA GLY A 168 -34.32 -18.51 -8.16
C GLY A 168 -34.85 -17.46 -7.18
N LYS A 169 -34.26 -17.33 -5.98
CA LYS A 169 -34.59 -16.21 -5.09
C LYS A 169 -33.95 -14.93 -5.58
N SER A 170 -34.66 -13.82 -5.48
CA SER A 170 -34.06 -12.49 -5.62
C SER A 170 -33.10 -12.20 -4.46
N LYS A 171 -32.18 -11.25 -4.65
CA LYS A 171 -31.28 -10.77 -3.57
C LYS A 171 -32.06 -10.29 -2.33
N LYS A 172 -33.25 -9.70 -2.54
CA LYS A 172 -34.11 -9.21 -1.46
C LYS A 172 -34.70 -10.37 -0.66
N GLU A 173 -35.33 -11.33 -1.33
CA GLU A 173 -35.90 -12.51 -0.69
C GLU A 173 -34.84 -13.33 0.03
N ALA A 174 -33.67 -13.54 -0.59
CA ALA A 174 -32.57 -14.25 0.04
C ALA A 174 -32.08 -13.53 1.31
N LYS A 175 -32.07 -12.19 1.33
CA LYS A 175 -31.71 -11.42 2.51
C LYS A 175 -32.75 -11.57 3.63
N GLU A 176 -34.03 -11.46 3.30
CA GLU A 176 -35.15 -11.63 4.24
C GLU A 176 -35.16 -13.05 4.85
N MET A 177 -34.92 -14.09 4.04
CA MET A 177 -34.82 -15.47 4.53
C MET A 177 -33.61 -15.72 5.43
N MET A 178 -32.52 -14.98 5.24
CA MET A 178 -31.30 -15.13 6.00
C MET A 178 -31.25 -14.24 7.25
N GLU A 179 -32.18 -13.28 7.38
CA GLU A 179 -32.23 -12.34 8.48
C GLU A 179 -32.54 -13.05 9.81
N GLY A 180 -31.76 -12.74 10.85
CA GLY A 180 -31.90 -13.37 12.17
C GLY A 180 -31.44 -14.83 12.26
N THR A 181 -31.07 -15.47 11.15
CA THR A 181 -30.73 -16.91 11.15
C THR A 181 -29.49 -17.23 11.97
N GLN A 182 -29.55 -18.33 12.71
CA GLN A 182 -28.41 -18.85 13.47
C GLN A 182 -27.56 -19.83 12.65
N LYS A 183 -26.34 -20.10 13.12
CA LYS A 183 -25.41 -21.05 12.47
C LYS A 183 -26.06 -22.41 12.19
N GLN A 184 -26.85 -22.94 13.12
CA GLN A 184 -27.49 -24.25 12.96
C GLN A 184 -28.54 -24.21 11.84
N GLU A 185 -29.43 -23.22 11.85
CA GLU A 185 -30.45 -23.00 10.82
C GLU A 185 -29.83 -22.82 9.43
N GLN A 186 -28.71 -22.09 9.33
CA GLN A 186 -27.98 -21.94 8.07
C GLN A 186 -27.44 -23.27 7.54
N ASN A 187 -26.92 -24.15 8.41
CA ASN A 187 -26.49 -25.49 8.01
C ASN A 187 -27.69 -26.36 7.59
N GLU A 188 -28.81 -26.25 8.29
CA GLU A 188 -30.05 -26.97 7.96
C GLU A 188 -30.60 -26.51 6.60
N ILE A 189 -30.60 -25.21 6.30
CA ILE A 189 -30.95 -24.66 4.99
C ILE A 189 -30.06 -25.27 3.89
N LEU A 190 -28.74 -25.24 4.07
CA LEU A 190 -27.80 -25.81 3.10
C LEU A 190 -28.04 -27.29 2.84
N PHE A 191 -28.23 -28.05 3.92
CA PHE A 191 -28.36 -29.49 3.83
C PHE A 191 -29.72 -29.92 3.28
N GLN A 192 -30.82 -29.40 3.85
CA GLN A 192 -32.17 -29.84 3.52
C GLN A 192 -32.65 -29.30 2.17
N GLN A 193 -32.35 -28.03 1.83
CA GLN A 193 -32.84 -27.42 0.59
C GLN A 193 -31.92 -27.67 -0.59
N PHE A 194 -30.60 -27.79 -0.34
CA PHE A 194 -29.62 -27.84 -1.43
C PHE A 194 -28.72 -29.07 -1.39
N GLY A 195 -28.85 -29.97 -0.41
CA GLY A 195 -27.98 -31.14 -0.27
C GLY A 195 -26.52 -30.81 0.02
N VAL A 196 -26.22 -29.57 0.45
CA VAL A 196 -24.85 -29.11 0.68
C VAL A 196 -24.48 -29.31 2.15
N ASN A 197 -23.50 -30.19 2.40
CA ASN A 197 -22.88 -30.27 3.71
C ASN A 197 -21.74 -29.25 3.80
N TYR A 198 -21.90 -28.21 4.62
CA TYR A 198 -20.89 -27.17 4.79
C TYR A 198 -19.51 -27.74 5.12
N LYS A 199 -19.40 -28.80 5.94
CA LYS A 199 -18.09 -29.41 6.27
C LYS A 199 -17.32 -29.96 5.07
N ASN A 200 -18.01 -30.28 3.98
CA ASN A 200 -17.41 -30.83 2.77
C ASN A 200 -16.96 -29.75 1.78
N ILE A 201 -17.30 -28.48 2.03
CA ILE A 201 -16.80 -27.35 1.24
C ILE A 201 -15.28 -27.22 1.42
N PRO A 202 -14.51 -26.83 0.38
CA PRO A 202 -13.06 -26.65 0.46
C PRO A 202 -12.60 -25.85 1.68
N SER A 203 -11.49 -26.29 2.29
CA SER A 203 -10.97 -25.70 3.52
C SER A 203 -10.57 -24.23 3.34
N ILE A 204 -10.06 -23.83 2.17
CA ILE A 204 -9.72 -22.44 1.87
C ILE A 204 -10.91 -21.48 2.07
N PHE A 205 -12.13 -21.90 1.76
CA PHE A 205 -13.34 -21.09 1.95
C PHE A 205 -13.79 -21.06 3.40
N ARG A 206 -13.66 -22.19 4.11
CA ARG A 206 -14.17 -22.32 5.47
C ARG A 206 -13.23 -21.79 6.53
N GLN A 207 -11.94 -22.02 6.35
CA GLN A 207 -10.88 -21.86 7.34
C GLN A 207 -10.01 -20.63 7.07
N GLY A 208 -10.13 -20.03 5.89
CA GLY A 208 -9.16 -19.07 5.38
C GLY A 208 -7.81 -19.70 5.10
N SER A 209 -6.81 -18.86 4.88
CA SER A 209 -5.46 -19.24 4.51
C SER A 209 -4.45 -18.72 5.52
N CYS A 210 -3.53 -19.58 5.96
CA CYS A 210 -2.38 -19.21 6.77
C CYS A 210 -1.11 -19.27 5.93
N ALA A 211 -0.43 -18.14 5.80
CA ALA A 211 0.94 -18.11 5.29
C ALA A 211 1.89 -17.97 6.48
N LEU A 212 2.88 -18.85 6.60
CA LEU A 212 3.82 -18.80 7.73
C LEU A 212 5.20 -19.26 7.32
N LYS A 213 6.22 -18.75 8.01
CA LYS A 213 7.60 -19.21 7.83
C LYS A 213 7.84 -20.41 8.72
N THR A 214 8.24 -21.54 8.14
CA THR A 214 8.61 -22.74 8.89
C THR A 214 9.89 -23.36 8.37
N GLU A 215 10.50 -24.22 9.17
CA GLU A 215 11.68 -24.98 8.76
C GLU A 215 11.23 -26.27 8.08
N VAL A 216 11.70 -26.47 6.84
CA VAL A 216 11.43 -27.68 6.08
C VAL A 216 12.75 -28.33 5.68
N GLU A 217 12.79 -29.66 5.69
CA GLU A 217 13.92 -30.40 5.12
C GLU A 217 13.95 -30.19 3.61
N ASP A 218 15.08 -29.68 3.11
CA ASP A 218 15.31 -29.43 1.68
C ASP A 218 16.53 -30.25 1.23
N ILE A 219 16.40 -30.95 0.10
CA ILE A 219 17.53 -31.66 -0.51
C ILE A 219 18.39 -30.64 -1.23
N VAL A 220 19.60 -30.40 -0.72
CA VAL A 220 20.48 -29.34 -1.25
C VAL A 220 21.42 -29.86 -2.33
N LYS A 221 21.78 -31.14 -2.26
CA LYS A 221 22.59 -31.84 -3.25
C LYS A 221 22.49 -33.35 -3.04
N TYR A 222 22.89 -34.11 -4.04
CA TYR A 222 23.13 -35.54 -3.91
C TYR A 222 24.64 -35.79 -3.74
N LYS A 223 25.00 -36.75 -2.88
CA LYS A 223 26.37 -37.27 -2.82
C LYS A 223 26.67 -38.07 -4.10
N GLU A 224 27.94 -38.32 -4.39
CA GLU A 224 28.36 -39.21 -5.50
C GLU A 224 27.73 -40.61 -5.42
N SER A 225 27.38 -41.05 -4.20
CA SER A 225 26.62 -42.29 -3.94
C SER A 225 25.12 -42.22 -4.25
N GLY A 226 24.61 -41.10 -4.78
CA GLY A 226 23.18 -40.86 -5.01
C GLY A 226 22.38 -40.56 -3.74
N THR A 227 23.00 -40.47 -2.57
CA THR A 227 22.30 -40.18 -1.30
C THR A 227 21.98 -38.69 -1.18
N PRO A 228 20.73 -38.29 -0.86
CA PRO A 228 20.37 -36.89 -0.71
C PRO A 228 21.00 -36.29 0.56
N VAL A 229 21.61 -35.11 0.43
CA VAL A 229 22.04 -34.28 1.55
C VAL A 229 20.90 -33.32 1.86
N LYS A 230 20.20 -33.58 2.97
CA LYS A 230 19.12 -32.73 3.47
C LYS A 230 19.67 -31.65 4.40
N ARG A 231 19.11 -30.44 4.32
CA ARG A 231 19.29 -29.38 5.33
C ARG A 231 17.95 -28.75 5.64
N LEU A 232 17.76 -28.35 6.90
CA LEU A 232 16.64 -27.49 7.27
C LEU A 232 16.83 -26.12 6.61
N LYS A 233 15.82 -25.70 5.85
CA LYS A 233 15.74 -24.35 5.32
C LYS A 233 14.43 -23.74 5.76
N ARG A 234 14.49 -22.45 6.08
CA ARG A 234 13.30 -21.65 6.33
C ARG A 234 12.60 -21.37 5.02
N LYS A 235 11.36 -21.85 4.86
CA LYS A 235 10.49 -21.57 3.70
C LYS A 235 9.17 -20.97 4.17
N VAL A 236 8.56 -20.17 3.31
CA VAL A 236 7.18 -19.72 3.49
C VAL A 236 6.27 -20.83 2.96
N ILE A 237 5.31 -21.27 3.77
CA ILE A 237 4.31 -22.26 3.39
C ILE A 237 2.91 -21.68 3.52
N LEU A 238 1.97 -22.26 2.76
CA LEU A 238 0.54 -22.00 2.87
C LEU A 238 -0.14 -23.21 3.49
N THR A 239 -1.03 -23.00 4.45
CA THR A 239 -1.83 -24.07 5.08
C THR A 239 -3.23 -23.59 5.45
N HIS A 240 -4.16 -24.54 5.60
CA HIS A 240 -5.53 -24.30 6.04
C HIS A 240 -5.79 -25.18 7.26
N SER A 241 -6.08 -24.56 8.41
CA SER A 241 -6.26 -25.26 9.69
C SER A 241 -7.61 -24.93 10.30
N GLU A 242 -8.25 -25.91 10.94
CA GLU A 242 -9.56 -25.72 11.58
C GLU A 242 -9.54 -24.77 12.78
N ASN A 243 -8.39 -24.64 13.44
CA ASN A 243 -8.22 -23.68 14.53
C ASN A 243 -6.80 -23.15 14.55
N VAL A 244 -6.59 -22.03 13.88
CA VAL A 244 -5.28 -21.36 13.76
C VAL A 244 -4.89 -20.64 15.05
N SER A 245 -5.82 -20.48 15.99
CA SER A 245 -5.58 -19.91 17.32
C SER A 245 -5.32 -20.97 18.40
N ALA A 246 -5.41 -22.26 18.06
CA ALA A 246 -5.17 -23.35 19.00
C ALA A 246 -3.69 -23.57 19.27
N ARG A 247 -3.35 -23.96 20.50
CA ARG A 247 -2.00 -24.36 20.89
C ARG A 247 -1.47 -25.49 20.03
N SER A 248 -2.31 -26.45 19.66
CA SER A 248 -1.91 -27.59 18.81
C SER A 248 -1.35 -27.14 17.46
N PHE A 249 -1.95 -26.11 16.84
CA PHE A 249 -1.46 -25.56 15.58
C PHE A 249 -0.10 -24.87 15.75
N TRP A 250 0.05 -24.05 16.79
CA TRP A 250 1.30 -23.33 17.05
C TRP A 250 2.44 -24.25 17.49
N ASN A 251 2.13 -25.31 18.25
CA ASN A 251 3.08 -26.33 18.68
C ASN A 251 3.74 -27.08 17.51
N VAL A 252 3.04 -27.27 16.40
CA VAL A 252 3.59 -27.88 15.18
C VAL A 252 4.55 -26.92 14.46
N HIS A 253 4.41 -25.62 14.67
CA HIS A 253 5.20 -24.57 14.04
C HIS A 253 6.07 -23.84 15.07
N SER A 254 7.03 -24.55 15.68
CA SER A 254 7.89 -24.07 16.75
C SER A 254 8.64 -22.76 16.45
N CYS A 255 8.92 -22.47 15.17
CA CYS A 255 9.46 -21.19 14.72
C CYS A 255 8.59 -19.98 15.14
N LEU A 256 7.25 -20.12 15.10
CA LEU A 256 6.32 -19.07 15.51
C LEU A 256 6.42 -18.80 17.01
N HIS A 257 6.66 -19.83 17.84
CA HIS A 257 6.85 -19.66 19.27
C HIS A 257 8.07 -18.80 19.59
N ASN A 258 9.17 -19.05 18.89
CA ASN A 258 10.40 -18.31 19.11
C ASN A 258 10.26 -16.83 18.72
N GLU A 259 9.43 -16.53 17.72
CA GLU A 259 9.33 -15.17 17.16
C GLU A 259 8.17 -14.34 17.74
N LEU A 260 7.08 -14.98 18.18
CA LEU A 260 5.89 -14.31 18.67
C LEU A 260 5.60 -14.61 20.15
N GLY A 261 6.13 -15.70 20.70
CA GLY A 261 5.80 -16.22 22.03
C GLY A 261 4.84 -17.41 21.97
N HIS A 262 4.48 -17.94 23.14
CA HIS A 262 3.63 -19.12 23.27
C HIS A 262 2.21 -18.76 23.69
N PHE A 263 1.24 -19.56 23.26
CA PHE A 263 -0.14 -19.49 23.74
C PHE A 263 -0.27 -20.39 24.98
N GLU A 264 -0.52 -19.81 26.15
CA GLU A 264 -0.64 -20.55 27.41
C GLU A 264 -1.88 -21.46 27.43
N ARG A 265 -2.99 -20.97 26.89
CA ARG A 265 -4.30 -21.63 26.87
C ARG A 265 -5.00 -21.47 25.53
N ASP A 266 -5.97 -22.33 25.26
CA ASP A 266 -6.87 -22.19 24.12
C ASP A 266 -8.02 -21.23 24.47
N ILE A 267 -8.42 -20.39 23.50
CA ILE A 267 -9.49 -19.41 23.69
C ILE A 267 -10.81 -20.00 23.16
N SER A 268 -11.83 -20.08 24.02
CA SER A 268 -13.16 -20.60 23.65
C SER A 268 -14.22 -19.51 23.46
N LYS A 269 -14.03 -18.33 24.07
CA LYS A 269 -14.95 -17.19 23.98
C LYS A 269 -14.19 -15.92 23.63
N ILE A 270 -14.61 -15.28 22.56
CA ILE A 270 -14.07 -13.99 22.11
C ILE A 270 -15.14 -12.94 22.39
N LYS A 271 -14.74 -11.82 22.99
CA LYS A 271 -15.56 -10.60 23.03
C LYS A 271 -15.00 -9.65 21.96
N PRO A 272 -15.63 -9.51 20.78
CA PRO A 272 -15.11 -8.64 19.72
C PRO A 272 -14.85 -7.20 20.19
N GLU A 273 -15.63 -6.71 21.15
CA GLU A 273 -15.49 -5.40 21.79
C GLU A 273 -14.13 -5.25 22.49
N TYR A 274 -13.64 -6.33 23.11
CA TYR A 274 -12.31 -6.36 23.74
C TYR A 274 -11.19 -6.21 22.70
N ILE A 275 -11.33 -6.80 21.51
CA ILE A 275 -10.31 -6.63 20.46
C ILE A 275 -10.40 -5.25 19.82
N LYS A 276 -11.61 -4.74 19.62
CA LYS A 276 -11.83 -3.39 19.12
C LYS A 276 -11.20 -2.33 20.03
N SER A 277 -11.13 -2.54 21.34
CA SER A 277 -10.45 -1.58 22.24
C SER A 277 -8.93 -1.50 22.05
N PHE A 278 -8.29 -2.47 21.38
CA PHE A 278 -6.86 -2.40 21.01
C PHE A 278 -6.62 -1.84 19.60
N GLN A 279 -7.68 -1.53 18.86
CA GLN A 279 -7.59 -0.79 17.60
C GLN A 279 -7.49 0.69 17.96
N PHE A 280 -6.31 1.12 18.38
CA PHE A 280 -6.06 2.53 18.61
C PHE A 280 -5.97 3.25 17.26
N GLU A 281 -6.85 4.22 17.05
CA GLU A 281 -6.96 4.96 15.80
C GLU A 281 -6.33 6.35 15.96
N ASN A 282 -5.19 6.55 15.28
CA ASN A 282 -4.56 7.86 15.17
C ASN A 282 -5.36 8.73 14.18
N ASN A 283 -6.31 9.48 14.73
CA ASN A 283 -7.08 10.45 13.95
C ASN A 283 -6.23 11.70 13.73
N LEU A 284 -6.12 12.09 12.46
CA LEU A 284 -5.46 13.32 12.07
C LEU A 284 -6.24 14.53 12.61
N MET A 285 -5.52 15.52 13.14
CA MET A 285 -6.12 16.71 13.77
C MET A 285 -7.24 17.30 12.92
N PRO A 286 -8.46 17.52 13.46
CA PRO A 286 -9.54 18.18 12.75
C PRO A 286 -9.14 19.58 12.26
N SER A 287 -9.82 20.06 11.22
CA SER A 287 -9.61 21.42 10.70
C SER A 287 -8.15 21.73 10.32
N THR A 288 -7.41 20.73 9.84
CA THR A 288 -6.07 20.89 9.26
C THR A 288 -6.06 20.33 7.85
N TRP A 289 -5.26 20.94 6.98
CA TRP A 289 -4.94 20.36 5.67
C TRP A 289 -4.21 19.04 5.90
N ILE A 290 -4.62 17.99 5.20
CA ILE A 290 -3.92 16.69 5.25
C ILE A 290 -3.09 16.58 3.99
N VAL A 291 -1.78 16.42 4.14
CA VAL A 291 -0.89 16.08 3.03
C VAL A 291 -0.50 14.62 3.14
N ILE A 292 -0.81 13.85 2.10
CA ILE A 292 -0.34 12.48 1.94
C ILE A 292 0.85 12.49 0.99
N ARG A 293 2.06 12.24 1.50
CA ARG A 293 3.26 12.10 0.67
C ARG A 293 3.49 10.63 0.36
N VAL A 294 3.60 10.30 -0.92
CA VAL A 294 3.94 9.01 -1.48
C VAL A 294 5.36 9.08 -2.02
N ASP A 295 6.20 8.10 -1.73
CA ASP A 295 7.65 8.13 -2.00
C ASP A 295 8.12 6.73 -2.45
N GLY A 296 8.85 6.65 -3.56
CA GLY A 296 9.30 5.40 -4.14
C GLY A 296 10.26 4.61 -3.23
N CYS A 297 9.87 3.42 -2.78
CA CYS A 297 10.71 2.63 -1.90
C CYS A 297 11.88 1.99 -2.65
N HIS A 298 13.12 2.31 -2.23
CA HIS A 298 14.34 1.84 -2.87
C HIS A 298 14.45 2.20 -4.36
N PHE A 299 13.90 3.36 -4.76
CA PHE A 299 13.82 3.76 -6.16
C PHE A 299 15.17 4.04 -6.82
N HIS A 300 16.24 4.27 -6.05
CA HIS A 300 17.60 4.24 -6.57
C HIS A 300 17.89 2.92 -7.30
N ARG A 301 17.70 1.78 -6.59
CA ARG A 301 17.88 0.44 -7.17
C ARG A 301 16.86 0.18 -8.29
N PHE A 302 15.62 0.62 -8.12
CA PHE A 302 14.59 0.47 -9.15
C PHE A 302 14.99 1.15 -10.46
N SER A 303 15.48 2.39 -10.37
CA SER A 303 15.92 3.16 -11.53
C SER A 303 17.15 2.57 -12.21
N GLU A 304 18.07 1.97 -11.45
CA GLU A 304 19.24 1.26 -12.01
C GLU A 304 18.82 -0.03 -12.71
N VAL A 305 17.98 -0.84 -12.08
CA VAL A 305 17.52 -2.13 -12.64
C VAL A 305 16.66 -1.94 -13.90
N HIS A 306 15.90 -0.84 -14.00
CA HIS A 306 15.07 -0.51 -15.17
C HIS A 306 15.74 0.51 -16.11
N GLU A 307 17.03 0.80 -15.89
CA GLU A 307 17.86 1.62 -16.79
C GLU A 307 17.22 2.97 -17.11
N PHE A 308 16.77 3.68 -16.08
CA PHE A 308 16.23 5.03 -16.24
C PHE A 308 17.31 6.00 -16.68
N GLU A 309 16.94 6.91 -17.59
CA GLU A 309 17.83 7.98 -18.04
C GLU A 309 18.26 8.87 -16.87
N LYS A 310 19.52 9.30 -16.92
CA LYS A 310 20.12 10.19 -15.93
C LYS A 310 20.60 11.48 -16.60
N PRO A 311 20.35 12.66 -15.99
CA PRO A 311 19.86 12.86 -14.63
C PRO A 311 18.35 12.67 -14.43
N ASN A 312 17.54 12.79 -15.49
CA ASN A 312 16.08 12.68 -15.44
C ASN A 312 15.60 11.73 -16.54
N ASP A 313 14.56 10.96 -16.23
CA ASP A 313 13.87 10.10 -17.19
C ASP A 313 12.45 10.63 -17.37
N GLU A 314 12.16 11.18 -18.55
CA GLU A 314 10.87 11.78 -18.87
C GLU A 314 9.73 10.75 -18.86
N GLN A 315 9.98 9.51 -19.29
CA GLN A 315 8.97 8.44 -19.28
C GLN A 315 8.61 8.08 -17.83
N ALA A 316 9.60 7.98 -16.95
CA ALA A 316 9.39 7.70 -15.53
C ALA A 316 8.56 8.79 -14.84
N LEU A 317 8.91 10.06 -15.09
CA LEU A 317 8.19 11.20 -14.53
C LEU A 317 6.75 11.28 -15.07
N ASN A 318 6.57 11.06 -16.36
CA ASN A 318 5.23 11.05 -16.96
C ASN A 318 4.37 9.87 -16.47
N LEU A 319 4.96 8.72 -16.16
CA LEU A 319 4.26 7.63 -15.47
C LEU A 319 3.80 8.07 -14.08
N MET A 320 4.69 8.67 -13.27
CA MET A 320 4.32 9.22 -11.94
C MET A 320 3.19 10.26 -12.03
N ASN A 321 3.27 11.19 -12.99
CA ASN A 321 2.24 12.19 -13.26
C ASN A 321 0.90 11.53 -13.61
N SER A 322 0.92 10.49 -14.44
CA SER A 322 -0.28 9.73 -14.83
C SER A 322 -0.91 9.00 -13.64
N CYS A 323 -0.10 8.47 -12.74
CA CYS A 323 -0.57 7.87 -11.49
C CYS A 323 -1.23 8.92 -10.59
N ALA A 324 -0.63 10.11 -10.48
CA ALA A 324 -1.20 11.21 -9.70
C ALA A 324 -2.54 11.71 -10.27
N VAL A 325 -2.66 11.83 -11.60
CA VAL A 325 -3.95 12.13 -12.25
C VAL A 325 -5.00 11.10 -11.85
N ALA A 326 -4.69 9.80 -11.93
CA ALA A 326 -5.64 8.75 -11.54
C ALA A 326 -6.03 8.84 -10.05
N VAL A 327 -5.09 9.18 -9.16
CA VAL A 327 -5.38 9.40 -7.74
C VAL A 327 -6.33 10.60 -7.56
N VAL A 328 -6.08 11.73 -8.24
CA VAL A 328 -6.95 12.91 -8.15
C VAL A 328 -8.35 12.64 -8.72
N GLU A 329 -8.47 11.79 -9.74
CA GLU A 329 -9.76 11.32 -10.29
C GLU A 329 -10.53 10.45 -9.29
N GLU A 330 -9.84 9.54 -8.60
CA GLU A 330 -10.45 8.55 -7.70
C GLU A 330 -10.81 9.14 -6.33
N PHE A 331 -10.01 10.08 -5.82
CA PHE A 331 -10.15 10.64 -4.47
C PHE A 331 -10.54 12.12 -4.53
N ASN A 332 -11.84 12.37 -4.65
CA ASN A 332 -12.44 13.71 -4.82
C ASN A 332 -12.12 14.75 -3.73
N ASP A 333 -11.64 14.31 -2.55
CA ASP A 333 -11.24 15.20 -1.46
C ASP A 333 -9.86 15.83 -1.67
N ILE A 334 -9.09 15.36 -2.66
CA ILE A 334 -7.81 15.93 -3.05
C ILE A 334 -8.05 17.19 -3.89
N VAL A 335 -7.50 18.30 -3.43
CA VAL A 335 -7.65 19.63 -4.07
C VAL A 335 -6.45 20.02 -4.92
N PHE A 336 -5.26 19.53 -4.55
CA PHE A 336 -4.01 19.87 -5.21
C PHE A 336 -3.01 18.74 -4.99
N SER A 337 -2.14 18.51 -5.97
CA SER A 337 -1.06 17.52 -5.86
C SER A 337 0.22 18.06 -6.49
N TYR A 338 1.37 17.72 -5.93
CA TYR A 338 2.67 18.11 -6.44
C TYR A 338 3.65 16.94 -6.46
N GLY A 339 4.32 16.71 -7.59
CA GLY A 339 5.26 15.62 -7.78
C GLY A 339 6.65 16.07 -8.22
N VAL A 340 7.67 15.36 -7.73
CA VAL A 340 9.07 15.53 -8.09
C VAL A 340 9.81 14.21 -7.93
N SER A 341 10.69 13.86 -8.88
CA SER A 341 11.49 12.62 -8.83
C SER A 341 10.58 11.39 -8.64
N ASP A 342 10.76 10.68 -7.54
CA ASP A 342 10.08 9.47 -7.12
C ASP A 342 9.06 9.74 -6.00
N GLU A 343 8.72 11.01 -5.72
CA GLU A 343 7.71 11.40 -4.74
C GLU A 343 6.52 12.19 -5.33
N TYR A 344 5.36 12.05 -4.69
CA TYR A 344 4.15 12.82 -4.96
C TYR A 344 3.44 13.18 -3.66
N SER A 345 3.01 14.42 -3.52
CA SER A 345 2.23 14.92 -2.39
C SER A 345 0.80 15.20 -2.82
N PHE A 346 -0.16 14.68 -2.08
CA PHE A 346 -1.60 14.86 -2.32
C PHE A 346 -2.20 15.66 -1.16
N VAL A 347 -2.78 16.82 -1.46
CA VAL A 347 -3.38 17.73 -0.48
C VAL A 347 -4.88 17.48 -0.42
N LEU A 348 -5.37 16.98 0.70
CA LEU A 348 -6.80 16.87 0.99
C LEU A 348 -7.31 18.14 1.67
N LYS A 349 -8.56 18.48 1.37
CA LYS A 349 -9.26 19.63 1.96
C LYS A 349 -9.26 19.59 3.49
N LYS A 350 -9.14 20.77 4.11
CA LYS A 350 -9.07 20.97 5.56
C LYS A 350 -10.24 20.34 6.34
N ASN A 351 -11.45 20.39 5.77
CA ASN A 351 -12.68 19.82 6.33
C ASN A 351 -12.95 18.37 5.87
N SER A 352 -11.96 17.68 5.28
CA SER A 352 -12.13 16.30 4.86
C SER A 352 -12.46 15.40 6.05
N CYS A 353 -13.54 14.63 5.92
CA CYS A 353 -13.90 13.54 6.81
C CYS A 353 -13.57 12.18 6.16
N PHE A 354 -12.71 12.17 5.14
CA PHE A 354 -12.34 10.95 4.42
C PHE A 354 -11.78 9.92 5.40
N TYR A 355 -12.37 8.72 5.43
CA TYR A 355 -12.11 7.67 6.44
C TYR A 355 -12.05 8.20 7.88
N GLU A 356 -12.94 9.13 8.26
CA GLU A 356 -13.00 9.68 9.61
C GLU A 356 -11.64 10.25 10.10
N ARG A 357 -10.78 10.65 9.15
CA ARG A 357 -9.42 11.13 9.39
C ARG A 357 -8.46 10.08 9.98
N HIS A 358 -8.76 8.79 9.86
CA HIS A 358 -7.85 7.71 10.23
C HIS A 358 -6.61 7.72 9.32
N ALA A 359 -5.45 8.10 9.85
CA ALA A 359 -4.23 8.28 9.07
C ALA A 359 -3.85 7.01 8.28
N SER A 360 -3.93 5.84 8.92
CA SER A 360 -3.56 4.56 8.32
C SER A 360 -4.43 4.19 7.12
N GLU A 361 -5.75 4.41 7.19
CA GLU A 361 -6.67 4.10 6.09
C GLU A 361 -6.54 5.08 4.92
N ILE A 362 -6.37 6.38 5.20
CA ILE A 362 -6.16 7.39 4.15
C ILE A 362 -4.86 7.11 3.39
N VAL A 363 -3.75 6.98 4.13
CA VAL A 363 -2.42 6.73 3.56
C VAL A 363 -2.44 5.45 2.74
N SER A 364 -2.92 4.35 3.32
CA SER A 364 -2.92 3.05 2.64
C SER A 364 -3.77 3.04 1.38
N ALA A 365 -4.97 3.65 1.40
CA ALA A 365 -5.84 3.70 0.22
C ALA A 365 -5.20 4.45 -0.95
N ILE A 366 -4.62 5.63 -0.69
CA ILE A 366 -3.97 6.47 -1.72
C ILE A 366 -2.70 5.79 -2.23
N VAL A 367 -1.82 5.31 -1.34
CA VAL A 367 -0.57 4.64 -1.70
C VAL A 367 -0.85 3.36 -2.49
N SER A 368 -1.79 2.54 -2.04
CA SER A 368 -2.20 1.31 -2.73
C SER A 368 -2.71 1.62 -4.13
N PHE A 369 -3.61 2.60 -4.28
CA PHE A 369 -4.12 2.99 -5.59
C PHE A 369 -3.03 3.58 -6.51
N PHE A 370 -2.11 4.38 -5.97
CA PHE A 370 -0.95 4.89 -6.72
C PHE A 370 -0.07 3.76 -7.24
N SER A 371 0.26 2.79 -6.36
CA SER A 371 1.03 1.59 -6.70
C SER A 371 0.35 0.81 -7.81
N SER A 372 -0.98 0.69 -7.70
CA SER A 372 -1.82 -0.01 -8.65
C SER A 372 -1.80 0.63 -10.02
N ALA A 373 -2.01 1.94 -10.08
CA ALA A 373 -1.91 2.72 -11.30
C ALA A 373 -0.50 2.62 -11.91
N TYR A 374 0.56 2.63 -11.10
CA TYR A 374 1.94 2.56 -11.59
C TYR A 374 2.22 1.26 -12.33
N VAL A 375 1.85 0.11 -11.75
CA VAL A 375 2.02 -1.21 -12.38
C VAL A 375 1.16 -1.31 -13.64
N MET A 376 -0.13 -0.95 -13.56
CA MET A 376 -1.03 -1.07 -14.71
C MET A 376 -0.65 -0.16 -15.88
N LYS A 377 -0.17 1.04 -15.60
CA LYS A 377 0.20 2.03 -16.63
C LYS A 377 1.63 1.88 -17.13
N TRP A 378 2.44 0.99 -16.54
CA TRP A 378 3.85 0.82 -16.90
C TRP A 378 4.06 0.71 -18.42
N LYS A 379 3.34 -0.20 -19.08
CA LYS A 379 3.47 -0.45 -20.53
C LYS A 379 3.01 0.71 -21.42
N LEU A 380 2.25 1.67 -20.89
CA LEU A 380 1.88 2.88 -21.63
C LEU A 380 3.07 3.84 -21.80
N TYR A 381 3.98 3.85 -20.82
CA TYR A 381 5.14 4.74 -20.81
C TYR A 381 6.43 4.00 -21.21
N PHE A 382 6.53 2.72 -20.86
CA PHE A 382 7.68 1.87 -21.14
C PHE A 382 7.26 0.66 -21.99
N ALA A 383 6.92 0.90 -23.26
CA ALA A 383 6.43 -0.16 -24.16
C ALA A 383 7.42 -1.34 -24.28
N GLN A 384 8.72 -1.04 -24.35
CA GLN A 384 9.78 -2.02 -24.59
C GLN A 384 10.49 -2.52 -23.31
N LYS A 385 10.24 -1.92 -22.14
CA LYS A 385 10.86 -2.36 -20.88
C LYS A 385 9.87 -3.23 -20.11
N GLU A 386 10.34 -4.38 -19.66
CA GLU A 386 9.58 -5.21 -18.71
C GLU A 386 9.73 -4.66 -17.29
N LEU A 387 8.63 -4.74 -16.52
CA LEU A 387 8.66 -4.44 -15.09
C LEU A 387 9.23 -5.66 -14.36
N LYS A 388 10.50 -5.58 -13.94
CA LYS A 388 11.28 -6.73 -13.46
C LYS A 388 10.85 -7.23 -12.08
N TYR A 389 10.39 -6.33 -11.22
CA TYR A 389 9.90 -6.68 -9.88
C TYR A 389 8.85 -5.67 -9.40
N PRO A 390 8.00 -6.02 -8.42
CA PRO A 390 6.93 -5.15 -7.93
C PRO A 390 7.49 -3.84 -7.34
N PRO A 391 7.16 -2.67 -7.90
CA PRO A 391 7.48 -1.39 -7.27
C PRO A 391 6.56 -1.22 -6.06
N TYR A 392 7.05 -0.57 -5.02
CA TYR A 392 6.23 -0.21 -3.88
C TYR A 392 6.69 1.12 -3.30
N PHE A 393 5.81 1.74 -2.55
CA PHE A 393 5.87 3.13 -2.16
C PHE A 393 5.64 3.25 -0.65
N ASP A 394 6.45 4.09 -0.03
CA ASP A 394 6.22 4.61 1.31
C ASP A 394 5.13 5.69 1.26
N GLY A 395 4.38 5.80 2.35
CA GLY A 395 3.35 6.80 2.51
C GLY A 395 3.30 7.35 3.92
N ARG A 396 3.10 8.66 4.05
CA ARG A 396 2.84 9.32 5.34
C ARG A 396 1.82 10.43 5.22
N ALA A 397 1.14 10.71 6.33
CA ALA A 397 0.24 11.85 6.47
C ALA A 397 0.88 12.93 7.33
N VAL A 398 0.73 14.19 6.94
CA VAL A 398 1.16 15.36 7.71
C VAL A 398 0.02 16.37 7.76
N CYS A 399 -0.22 16.95 8.93
CA CYS A 399 -1.26 17.95 9.15
C CYS A 399 -0.67 19.35 9.15
N TYR A 400 -1.19 20.23 8.28
CA TYR A 400 -0.81 21.65 8.26
C TYR A 400 -2.00 22.53 8.68
N PRO A 401 -1.85 23.37 9.73
CA PRO A 401 -2.99 24.04 10.35
C PRO A 401 -3.47 25.29 9.59
N SER A 402 -2.64 25.87 8.72
CA SER A 402 -2.99 27.04 7.91
C SER A 402 -2.59 26.87 6.45
N SER A 403 -3.25 27.62 5.57
CA SER A 403 -2.93 27.63 4.13
C SER A 403 -1.54 28.21 3.86
N ASP A 404 -1.02 29.09 4.73
CA ASP A 404 0.34 29.62 4.61
C ASP A 404 1.38 28.53 4.88
N ILE A 405 1.20 27.72 5.94
CA ILE A 405 2.14 26.63 6.26
C ILE A 405 2.06 25.53 5.19
N LEU A 406 0.88 25.24 4.65
CA LEU A 406 0.72 24.34 3.51
C LEU A 406 1.47 24.86 2.27
N GLN A 407 1.36 26.15 1.96
CA GLN A 407 2.10 26.75 0.84
C GLN A 407 3.61 26.70 1.08
N ASP A 408 4.08 26.94 2.30
CA ASP A 408 5.48 26.78 2.66
C ASP A 408 5.97 25.34 2.49
N TYR A 409 5.14 24.34 2.81
CA TYR A 409 5.44 22.95 2.52
C TYR A 409 5.58 22.68 1.02
N LEU A 410 4.64 23.15 0.21
CA LEU A 410 4.70 22.96 -1.24
C LEU A 410 5.89 23.71 -1.86
N ALA A 411 6.18 24.91 -1.38
CA ALA A 411 7.37 25.67 -1.75
C ALA A 411 8.65 24.93 -1.34
N TRP A 412 8.69 24.31 -0.15
CA TRP A 412 9.82 23.48 0.28
C TRP A 412 10.08 22.33 -0.70
N ARG A 413 9.02 21.63 -1.15
CA ARG A 413 9.13 20.55 -2.15
C ARG A 413 9.64 21.07 -3.50
N GLN A 414 9.15 22.21 -3.98
CA GLN A 414 9.62 22.78 -5.24
C GLN A 414 11.04 23.34 -5.18
N VAL A 415 11.45 23.91 -4.05
CA VAL A 415 12.86 24.31 -3.83
C VAL A 415 13.77 23.09 -3.81
N ASP A 416 13.37 22.00 -3.15
CA ASP A 416 14.12 20.74 -3.12
C ASP A 416 14.26 20.15 -4.54
N CYS A 417 13.19 20.20 -5.35
CA CYS A 417 13.22 19.85 -6.77
C CYS A 417 14.32 20.61 -7.53
N HIS A 418 14.30 21.94 -7.45
CA HIS A 418 15.27 22.78 -8.15
C HIS A 418 16.71 22.46 -7.74
N ILE A 419 16.98 22.33 -6.44
CA ILE A 419 18.30 22.08 -5.89
C ILE A 419 18.82 20.69 -6.28
N ASN A 420 17.98 19.67 -6.14
CA ASN A 420 18.34 18.30 -6.48
C ASN A 420 18.54 18.13 -7.99
N ASN A 421 17.70 18.73 -8.83
CA ASN A 421 17.86 18.66 -10.29
C ASN A 421 19.14 19.33 -10.77
N GLN A 422 19.47 20.53 -10.26
CA GLN A 422 20.73 21.22 -10.63
C GLN A 422 21.95 20.39 -10.20
N TYR A 423 21.96 19.88 -8.96
CA TYR A 423 23.03 19.03 -8.46
C TYR A 423 23.15 17.74 -9.29
N ASN A 424 22.05 17.03 -9.54
CA ASN A 424 22.04 15.78 -10.29
C ASN A 424 22.48 15.98 -11.75
N THR A 425 22.10 17.09 -12.37
CA THR A 425 22.55 17.42 -13.73
C THR A 425 24.06 17.58 -13.77
N CYS A 426 24.64 18.37 -12.85
CA CYS A 426 26.09 18.51 -12.74
C CYS A 426 26.77 17.16 -12.47
N PHE A 427 26.22 16.39 -11.52
CA PHE A 427 26.77 15.11 -11.09
C PHE A 427 26.84 14.12 -12.26
N TRP A 428 25.75 13.97 -13.00
CA TRP A 428 25.72 13.03 -14.13
C TRP A 428 26.51 13.53 -15.33
N MET A 429 26.68 14.84 -15.53
CA MET A 429 27.61 15.35 -16.54
C MET A 429 29.07 15.06 -16.22
N LEU A 430 29.47 15.20 -14.97
CA LEU A 430 30.78 14.78 -14.49
C LEU A 430 31.00 13.27 -14.65
N VAL A 431 29.99 12.45 -14.34
CA VAL A 431 30.08 11.00 -14.53
C VAL A 431 30.18 10.64 -16.02
N LYS A 432 29.36 11.25 -16.88
CA LYS A 432 29.41 11.02 -18.34
C LYS A 432 30.70 11.53 -18.99
N SER A 433 31.40 12.50 -18.38
CA SER A 433 32.72 12.94 -18.84
C SER A 433 33.88 12.04 -18.40
N GLY A 434 33.59 10.92 -17.74
CA GLY A 434 34.56 9.88 -17.37
C GLY A 434 34.96 9.86 -15.90
N LYS A 435 34.42 10.76 -15.05
CA LYS A 435 34.67 10.69 -13.61
C LYS A 435 33.87 9.56 -12.97
N SER A 436 34.43 8.94 -11.93
CA SER A 436 33.68 8.04 -11.06
C SER A 436 32.60 8.78 -10.26
N LYS A 437 31.60 8.04 -9.78
CA LYS A 437 30.55 8.59 -8.88
C LYS A 437 31.15 9.30 -7.65
N SER A 438 32.24 8.77 -7.09
CA SER A 438 32.91 9.35 -5.92
C SER A 438 33.65 10.66 -6.26
N GLU A 439 34.36 10.69 -7.38
CA GLU A 439 35.02 11.92 -7.84
C GLU A 439 34.03 13.03 -8.17
N ALA A 440 32.91 12.70 -8.83
CA ALA A 440 31.85 13.66 -9.12
C ALA A 440 31.24 14.24 -7.82
N GLN A 441 30.97 13.39 -6.82
CA GLN A 441 30.47 13.83 -5.53
C GLN A 441 31.47 14.74 -4.79
N ASN A 442 32.76 14.38 -4.79
CA ASN A 442 33.80 15.19 -4.16
C ASN A 442 33.99 16.54 -4.87
N PHE A 443 33.89 16.56 -6.19
CA PHE A 443 33.98 17.79 -6.98
C PHE A 443 32.84 18.77 -6.67
N LEU A 444 31.61 18.25 -6.50
CA LEU A 444 30.44 19.08 -6.21
C LEU A 444 30.30 19.45 -4.73
N LYS A 445 31.14 18.90 -3.85
CA LYS A 445 31.04 19.14 -2.41
C LYS A 445 31.34 20.60 -2.09
N GLY A 446 30.41 21.27 -1.41
CA GLY A 446 30.55 22.67 -1.02
C GLY A 446 30.24 23.68 -2.12
N THR A 447 29.92 23.22 -3.34
CA THR A 447 29.63 24.11 -4.47
C THR A 447 28.32 24.88 -4.32
N GLN A 448 28.35 26.15 -4.71
CA GLN A 448 27.22 27.07 -4.71
C GLN A 448 26.43 27.00 -6.04
N THR A 449 25.26 27.62 -6.08
CA THR A 449 24.38 27.62 -7.27
C THR A 449 25.07 28.20 -8.50
N GLN A 450 25.84 29.29 -8.35
CA GLN A 450 26.54 29.91 -9.47
C GLN A 450 27.65 28.99 -10.02
N GLU A 451 28.46 28.39 -9.15
CA GLU A 451 29.53 27.47 -9.56
C GLU A 451 28.97 26.25 -10.31
N LYS A 452 27.78 25.76 -9.93
CA LYS A 452 27.06 24.70 -10.67
C LYS A 452 26.59 25.17 -12.04
N ASN A 453 26.09 26.40 -12.17
CA ASN A 453 25.72 26.96 -13.48
C ASN A 453 26.95 27.14 -14.38
N ASP A 454 28.06 27.62 -13.82
CA ASP A 454 29.32 27.79 -14.55
C ASP A 454 29.84 26.42 -15.03
N LEU A 455 29.74 25.39 -14.19
CA LEU A 455 30.08 24.01 -14.57
C LEU A 455 29.18 23.48 -15.69
N LEU A 456 27.86 23.66 -15.60
CA LEU A 456 26.95 23.22 -16.66
C LEU A 456 27.22 23.94 -17.99
N THR A 457 27.60 25.22 -17.93
CA THR A 457 27.99 26.01 -19.11
C THR A 457 29.23 25.40 -19.79
N GLN A 458 30.19 24.85 -19.03
CA GLN A 458 31.34 24.13 -19.60
C GLN A 458 30.93 22.86 -20.36
N PHE A 459 29.78 22.27 -20.03
CA PHE A 459 29.17 21.17 -20.77
C PHE A 459 28.20 21.64 -21.86
N ALA A 460 28.18 22.94 -22.20
CA ALA A 460 27.25 23.57 -23.13
C ALA A 460 25.77 23.38 -22.75
N ILE A 461 25.47 23.31 -21.44
CA ILE A 461 24.12 23.21 -20.90
C ILE A 461 23.74 24.52 -20.21
N ASP A 462 22.74 25.21 -20.74
CA ASP A 462 22.04 26.26 -20.00
C ASP A 462 20.93 25.63 -19.16
N TYR A 463 21.11 25.61 -17.83
CA TYR A 463 20.13 25.07 -16.90
C TYR A 463 18.74 25.67 -17.09
N ASN A 464 18.62 26.98 -17.41
CA ASN A 464 17.33 27.65 -17.54
C ASN A 464 16.54 27.21 -18.78
N THR A 465 17.19 26.56 -19.74
CA THR A 465 16.56 26.03 -20.95
C THR A 465 16.11 24.58 -20.80
N LEU A 466 16.50 23.90 -19.72
CA LEU A 466 16.04 22.53 -19.46
C LEU A 466 14.50 22.48 -19.34
N PRO A 467 13.87 21.34 -19.70
CA PRO A 467 12.43 21.15 -19.58
C PRO A 467 11.90 21.57 -18.22
N ILE A 468 10.80 22.33 -18.21
CA ILE A 468 10.27 22.95 -16.98
C ILE A 468 9.89 21.87 -15.96
N MET A 469 9.37 20.72 -16.40
CA MET A 469 9.06 19.57 -15.54
C MET A 469 10.25 19.14 -14.67
N PHE A 470 11.48 19.15 -15.21
CA PHE A 470 12.68 18.77 -14.45
C PHE A 470 13.08 19.83 -13.43
N ARG A 471 12.77 21.10 -13.70
CA ARG A 471 13.19 22.23 -12.86
C ARG A 471 12.17 22.62 -11.80
N GLN A 472 10.89 22.40 -12.08
CA GLN A 472 9.77 22.86 -11.27
C GLN A 472 8.90 21.71 -10.76
N GLY A 473 9.08 20.48 -11.24
CA GLY A 473 8.19 19.36 -10.94
C GLY A 473 6.85 19.48 -11.66
N THR A 474 5.84 18.78 -11.13
CA THR A 474 4.50 18.72 -11.74
C THR A 474 3.41 18.99 -10.71
N SER A 475 2.52 19.93 -11.04
CA SER A 475 1.29 20.20 -10.31
C SER A 475 0.11 19.51 -10.99
N VAL A 476 -0.74 18.85 -10.21
CA VAL A 476 -1.98 18.20 -10.69
C VAL A 476 -3.15 18.63 -9.83
N PHE A 477 -4.17 19.22 -10.46
CA PHE A 477 -5.32 19.78 -9.74
C PHE A 477 -6.56 19.88 -10.64
N TRP A 478 -7.71 20.10 -10.01
CA TRP A 478 -8.96 20.37 -10.71
C TRP A 478 -9.02 21.83 -11.17
N ASP A 479 -9.14 22.05 -12.47
CA ASP A 479 -9.50 23.34 -13.03
C ASP A 479 -11.02 23.53 -12.99
N LYS A 480 -11.44 24.59 -12.31
CA LYS A 480 -12.82 25.07 -12.27
C LYS A 480 -12.94 26.20 -13.29
N GLY A 481 -12.94 25.86 -14.58
CA GLY A 481 -13.10 26.86 -15.64
C GLY A 481 -14.38 27.72 -15.48
N GLU A 482 -14.44 28.87 -16.15
CA GLU A 482 -15.51 29.88 -16.02
C GLU A 482 -16.94 29.35 -16.31
N LYS A 483 -17.07 28.20 -17.00
CA LYS A 483 -18.36 27.57 -17.30
C LYS A 483 -18.61 26.38 -16.38
N LYS A 484 -19.66 26.49 -15.56
CA LYS A 484 -20.18 25.57 -14.52
C LYS A 484 -20.30 24.05 -14.83
N PHE A 485 -19.89 23.54 -16.00
CA PHE A 485 -20.32 22.21 -16.47
C PHE A 485 -19.26 21.14 -16.75
N ARG A 486 -17.97 21.32 -16.45
CA ARG A 486 -17.03 20.17 -16.37
C ARG A 486 -15.77 20.53 -15.60
N LYS A 487 -15.58 19.93 -14.41
CA LYS A 487 -14.27 19.92 -13.75
C LYS A 487 -13.31 19.10 -14.63
N LYS A 488 -12.15 19.66 -14.99
CA LYS A 488 -11.11 18.97 -15.74
C LYS A 488 -9.86 18.90 -14.87
N ILE A 489 -9.15 17.78 -14.88
CA ILE A 489 -7.84 17.71 -14.24
C ILE A 489 -6.81 18.33 -15.18
N VAL A 490 -6.01 19.22 -14.62
CA VAL A 490 -4.91 19.90 -15.29
C VAL A 490 -3.60 19.37 -14.74
N VAL A 491 -2.63 19.20 -15.63
CA VAL A 491 -1.25 18.82 -15.34
C VAL A 491 -0.38 19.97 -15.83
N GLU A 492 0.30 20.64 -14.91
CA GLU A 492 1.09 21.85 -15.20
C GLU A 492 2.46 21.80 -14.54
N HIS A 493 3.43 22.46 -15.16
CA HIS A 493 4.77 22.67 -14.61
C HIS A 493 4.92 24.16 -14.32
N CYS A 494 4.49 24.58 -13.13
CA CYS A 494 4.34 25.99 -12.77
C CYS A 494 5.09 26.32 -11.47
N ASN A 495 5.45 27.59 -11.31
CA ASN A 495 6.07 28.10 -10.08
C ASN A 495 5.00 28.27 -9.00
N ILE A 496 4.94 27.32 -8.06
CA ILE A 496 3.97 27.31 -6.96
C ILE A 496 4.50 28.02 -5.70
N ILE A 497 5.72 28.58 -5.76
CA ILE A 497 6.27 29.43 -4.71
C ILE A 497 5.68 30.86 -4.82
N GLU A 498 5.35 31.30 -6.04
CA GLU A 498 4.81 32.63 -6.27
C GLU A 498 3.35 32.76 -5.82
N LYS A 499 3.04 33.85 -5.13
CA LYS A 499 1.67 34.17 -4.72
C LYS A 499 0.71 34.38 -5.90
N SER A 500 1.23 34.71 -7.09
CA SER A 500 0.45 34.88 -8.33
C SER A 500 -0.31 33.60 -8.69
N PHE A 501 0.36 32.44 -8.57
CA PHE A 501 -0.24 31.12 -8.81
C PHE A 501 -1.44 30.91 -7.88
N TRP A 502 -1.25 31.01 -6.57
CA TRP A 502 -2.32 30.79 -5.60
C TRP A 502 -3.47 31.79 -5.71
N LYS A 503 -3.19 33.04 -6.11
CA LYS A 503 -4.23 34.04 -6.41
C LYS A 503 -5.07 33.67 -7.64
N ALA A 504 -4.45 33.13 -8.69
CA ALA A 504 -5.18 32.66 -9.88
C ALA A 504 -6.03 31.41 -9.59
N HIS A 505 -5.66 30.64 -8.56
CA HIS A 505 -6.30 29.38 -8.19
C HIS A 505 -6.91 29.39 -6.79
N ILE A 506 -7.48 30.54 -6.37
CA ILE A 506 -7.92 30.78 -4.98
C ILE A 506 -8.86 29.69 -4.44
N THR A 507 -9.70 29.13 -5.30
CA THR A 507 -10.67 28.08 -4.95
C THR A 507 -10.07 26.74 -4.51
N MET A 508 -8.74 26.56 -4.61
CA MET A 508 -8.02 25.40 -4.06
C MET A 508 -7.73 25.54 -2.56
N LEU A 509 -7.57 26.77 -2.09
CA LEU A 509 -7.22 27.10 -0.71
C LEU A 509 -8.39 27.70 0.08
N GLU A 510 -9.49 28.03 -0.59
CA GLU A 510 -10.72 28.50 0.03
C GLU A 510 -11.48 27.35 0.71
N GLU A 511 -12.01 27.65 1.90
CA GLU A 511 -12.95 26.79 2.60
C GLU A 511 -14.27 26.80 1.81
N ASP A 512 -14.77 25.62 1.41
CA ASP A 512 -16.19 25.51 1.05
C ASP A 512 -16.97 25.89 2.32
N SER A 513 -17.41 27.15 2.37
CA SER A 513 -18.27 27.71 3.40
C SER A 513 -19.66 27.12 3.17
N ARG A 514 -19.88 25.93 3.73
CA ARG A 514 -21.18 25.29 3.80
C ARG A 514 -21.41 24.69 5.17
#